data_AF-A0A1C1YUK4-F1
#
_entry.id   AF-A0A1C1YUK4-F1
#
_cell.length_a   1.000
_cell.length_b   1.000
_cell.length_c   1.000
_cell.angle_alpha   90.00
_cell.angle_beta   90.00
_cell.angle_gamma   90.00
#
_symmetry.space_group_name_H-M   'P 1'
#
loop_
_entity.id
_entity.type
_entity.pdbx_description
1 polymer ?
#
loop_
_entity_poly.entity_id
_entity_poly.type
_entity_poly.pdbx_seq_one_letter_code
_entity_poly.pdbx_strand_id
1 'polypeptide(L)'
;MATGVPEFEEREGLESWLREKPADWAQAIAARSALRAFPLVFEVATFAERRLPMAGKQSLILMSWRATFISWAASKYPDYRMESLASAAANALSATAIGDITYIAIAKVARASALATTTTTAARAAKAAATAASNTAAAAATTAALTSAAAAASAESAVWAAVNTDAKFLQGNEKGCNAPSDLMAKLLWLEPTADKKRPGNYWPLFAREAFDHFSEIDWVKSSAWEMIIAWYLAISPHSRSAQPRTLWGEKADTVIAMQPKEFWEREPEEVLAAIAEIVDWAPPEAHLDSRQDRNRHVKANSIGRSHQVSAQAVGKALSDNREPLLFSLASLQQQIAEFRERVRGDNQLAPDFRAELIAFLDGLEASLSELAGLVPESADKGVSKEDAAEAATWLVKYKARILAGLEDYCAADNVADTTLPVGIILGCGTVGALVAGPMGFGAGAFFGQLVVRHAKPGTVGDKLKEVLEEAQDEPQD
;
A
#
# COMPACT_ATOMS: atom_id res chain seq x y z
N MET A 1 -19.78 -30.67 20.44
CA MET A 1 -19.61 -29.21 20.24
C MET A 1 -18.59 -28.75 21.26
N ALA A 2 -17.45 -28.24 20.82
CA ALA A 2 -16.38 -27.83 21.73
C ALA A 2 -16.86 -26.64 22.58
N THR A 3 -17.10 -26.89 23.86
CA THR A 3 -17.45 -25.88 24.89
C THR A 3 -16.21 -25.15 25.42
N GLY A 4 -15.10 -25.17 24.67
CA GLY A 4 -13.87 -24.52 25.04
C GLY A 4 -13.97 -23.01 24.84
N VAL A 5 -13.47 -22.25 25.81
CA VAL A 5 -13.20 -20.82 25.63
C VAL A 5 -12.19 -20.69 24.48
N PRO A 6 -12.43 -19.87 23.46
CA PRO A 6 -11.52 -19.71 22.34
C PRO A 6 -10.22 -19.06 22.83
N GLU A 7 -9.10 -19.72 22.56
CA GLU A 7 -7.76 -19.26 22.85
C GLU A 7 -6.85 -19.66 21.69
N PHE A 8 -6.27 -18.65 21.06
CA PHE A 8 -5.45 -18.77 19.86
C PHE A 8 -4.11 -18.09 20.10
N GLU A 9 -3.02 -18.79 19.81
CA GLU A 9 -1.66 -18.23 19.79
C GLU A 9 -1.11 -18.15 18.36
N GLU A 10 -1.82 -18.75 17.40
CA GLU A 10 -1.37 -18.90 16.02
C GLU A 10 -2.54 -18.77 15.03
N ARG A 11 -2.16 -18.53 13.77
CA ARG A 11 -3.07 -18.29 12.65
C ARG A 11 -4.02 -19.47 12.42
N GLU A 12 -3.49 -20.68 12.37
CA GLU A 12 -4.22 -21.88 11.98
C GLU A 12 -5.40 -22.16 12.92
N GLY A 13 -5.20 -21.93 14.24
CA GLY A 13 -6.24 -22.07 15.24
C GLY A 13 -7.40 -21.09 15.04
N LEU A 14 -7.10 -19.81 14.81
CA LEU A 14 -8.12 -18.79 14.54
C LEU A 14 -8.87 -19.06 13.24
N GLU A 15 -8.16 -19.43 12.17
CA GLU A 15 -8.77 -19.69 10.86
C GLU A 15 -9.73 -20.88 10.92
N SER A 16 -9.31 -21.97 11.58
CA SER A 16 -10.13 -23.15 11.76
C SER A 16 -11.42 -22.83 12.52
N TRP A 17 -11.32 -22.08 13.62
CA TRP A 17 -12.49 -21.63 14.38
C TRP A 17 -13.41 -20.74 13.56
N LEU A 18 -12.87 -19.75 12.84
CA LEU A 18 -13.66 -18.81 12.03
C LEU A 18 -14.41 -19.48 10.87
N ARG A 19 -13.87 -20.56 10.28
CA ARG A 19 -14.56 -21.31 9.20
C ARG A 19 -15.87 -21.94 9.67
N GLU A 20 -16.00 -22.23 10.96
CA GLU A 20 -17.23 -22.76 11.56
C GLU A 20 -18.19 -21.66 12.01
N LYS A 21 -17.81 -20.38 11.87
CA LYS A 21 -18.58 -19.22 12.32
C LYS A 21 -19.21 -18.44 11.18
N PRO A 22 -20.24 -17.63 11.46
CA PRO A 22 -20.79 -16.66 10.52
C PRO A 22 -19.71 -15.72 9.95
N ALA A 23 -19.86 -15.32 8.67
CA ALA A 23 -18.84 -14.52 7.98
C ALA A 23 -18.62 -13.14 8.63
N ASP A 24 -19.67 -12.53 9.16
CA ASP A 24 -19.67 -11.24 9.86
C ASP A 24 -18.78 -11.24 11.12
N TRP A 25 -18.57 -12.40 11.76
CA TRP A 25 -17.61 -12.54 12.87
C TRP A 25 -16.18 -12.34 12.38
N ALA A 26 -15.83 -12.99 11.27
CA ALA A 26 -14.52 -12.83 10.64
C ALA A 26 -14.33 -11.38 10.18
N GLN A 27 -15.36 -10.76 9.59
CA GLN A 27 -15.34 -9.35 9.18
C GLN A 27 -15.04 -8.41 10.35
N ALA A 28 -15.74 -8.56 11.47
CA ALA A 28 -15.55 -7.71 12.65
C ALA A 28 -14.15 -7.89 13.27
N ILE A 29 -13.63 -9.12 13.37
CA ILE A 29 -12.27 -9.39 13.85
C ILE A 29 -11.23 -8.76 12.91
N ALA A 30 -11.43 -8.87 11.59
CA ALA A 30 -10.54 -8.26 10.61
C ALA A 30 -10.52 -6.73 10.73
N ALA A 31 -11.70 -6.10 10.79
CA ALA A 31 -11.85 -4.66 10.96
C ALA A 31 -11.16 -4.16 12.23
N ARG A 32 -11.39 -4.82 13.37
CA ARG A 32 -10.76 -4.45 14.65
C ARG A 32 -9.25 -4.68 14.65
N SER A 33 -8.76 -5.74 14.02
CA SER A 33 -7.32 -5.97 13.85
C SER A 33 -6.67 -4.84 13.04
N ALA A 34 -7.31 -4.41 11.95
CA ALA A 34 -6.82 -3.26 11.17
C ALA A 34 -6.86 -1.95 11.95
N LEU A 35 -7.91 -1.69 12.74
CA LEU A 35 -7.98 -0.51 13.59
C LEU A 35 -6.91 -0.49 14.69
N ARG A 36 -6.52 -1.65 15.22
CA ARG A 36 -5.41 -1.76 16.19
C ARG A 36 -4.05 -1.44 15.57
N ALA A 37 -3.83 -1.85 14.33
CA ALA A 37 -2.62 -1.55 13.58
C ALA A 37 -2.61 -0.12 13.01
N PHE A 38 -3.77 0.49 12.78
CA PHE A 38 -3.93 1.76 12.06
C PHE A 38 -2.96 2.87 12.50
N PRO A 39 -2.74 3.15 13.81
CA PRO A 39 -1.82 4.20 14.23
C PRO A 39 -0.40 4.09 13.66
N LEU A 40 0.07 2.88 13.34
CA LEU A 40 1.38 2.66 12.75
C LEU A 40 1.52 3.28 11.36
N VAL A 41 0.41 3.50 10.62
CA VAL A 41 0.45 4.22 9.34
C VAL A 41 1.01 5.62 9.52
N PHE A 42 0.76 6.24 10.67
CA PHE A 42 1.14 7.62 10.92
C PHE A 42 2.65 7.82 11.02
N GLU A 43 3.43 6.76 11.26
CA GLU A 43 4.90 6.83 11.20
C GLU A 43 5.41 7.30 9.83
N VAL A 44 4.62 7.13 8.77
CA VAL A 44 4.96 7.61 7.43
C VAL A 44 5.17 9.12 7.39
N ALA A 45 4.51 9.87 8.27
CA ALA A 45 4.66 11.32 8.39
C ALA A 45 6.11 11.72 8.77
N THR A 46 6.82 10.81 9.43
CA THR A 46 8.21 11.01 9.90
C THR A 46 9.26 10.73 8.84
N PHE A 47 8.86 10.18 7.68
CA PHE A 47 9.80 9.86 6.62
C PHE A 47 10.35 11.14 5.98
N ALA A 48 11.62 11.11 5.60
CA ALA A 48 12.23 12.25 4.90
C ALA A 48 11.52 12.48 3.55
N GLU A 49 11.39 13.73 3.10
CA GLU A 49 10.74 14.07 1.82
C GLU A 49 11.37 13.35 0.62
N ARG A 50 12.70 13.17 0.63
CA ARG A 50 13.42 12.36 -0.38
C ARG A 50 13.01 10.89 -0.42
N ARG A 51 12.43 10.40 0.68
CA ARG A 51 11.98 9.01 0.86
C ARG A 51 10.53 8.82 0.49
N LEU A 52 9.70 9.81 0.78
CA LEU A 52 8.30 9.81 0.38
C LEU A 52 7.87 11.28 0.37
N PRO A 53 7.49 11.84 -0.79
CA PRO A 53 6.99 13.20 -0.85
C PRO A 53 5.76 13.38 0.03
N MET A 54 5.52 14.60 0.52
CA MET A 54 4.34 14.92 1.34
C MET A 54 3.02 14.38 0.76
N ALA A 55 2.79 14.55 -0.54
CA ALA A 55 1.60 14.04 -1.21
C ALA A 55 1.45 12.51 -1.07
N GLY A 56 2.55 11.75 -1.17
CA GLY A 56 2.56 10.30 -0.95
C GLY A 56 2.26 9.93 0.51
N LYS A 57 2.82 10.67 1.48
CA LYS A 57 2.53 10.47 2.91
C LYS A 57 1.04 10.65 3.19
N GLN A 58 0.49 11.76 2.72
CA GLN A 58 -0.91 12.11 2.87
C GLN A 58 -1.82 11.08 2.19
N SER A 59 -1.51 10.70 0.96
CA SER A 59 -2.28 9.71 0.21
C SER A 59 -2.30 8.34 0.91
N LEU A 60 -1.16 7.86 1.42
CA LEU A 60 -1.09 6.61 2.18
C LEU A 60 -1.89 6.65 3.48
N ILE A 61 -1.82 7.75 4.24
CA ILE A 61 -2.61 7.90 5.48
C ILE A 61 -4.10 7.91 5.13
N LEU A 62 -4.51 8.70 4.13
CA LEU A 62 -5.90 8.82 3.74
C LEU A 62 -6.47 7.50 3.21
N MET A 63 -5.74 6.76 2.37
CA MET A 63 -6.21 5.47 1.84
C MET A 63 -6.27 4.39 2.92
N SER A 64 -5.32 4.40 3.85
CA SER A 64 -5.35 3.51 5.02
C SER A 64 -6.53 3.84 5.93
N TRP A 65 -6.78 5.12 6.15
CA TRP A 65 -7.94 5.59 6.91
C TRP A 65 -9.24 5.19 6.21
N ARG A 66 -9.38 5.44 4.91
CA ARG A 66 -10.55 5.03 4.11
C ARG A 66 -10.84 3.54 4.25
N ALA A 67 -9.82 2.68 4.06
CA ALA A 67 -10.00 1.23 4.14
C ALA A 67 -10.43 0.78 5.54
N THR A 68 -9.80 1.31 6.59
CA THR A 68 -10.16 0.98 7.98
C THR A 68 -11.52 1.53 8.38
N PHE A 69 -11.82 2.77 8.01
CA PHE A 69 -13.09 3.44 8.25
C PHE A 69 -14.26 2.71 7.59
N ILE A 70 -14.16 2.37 6.30
CA ILE A 70 -15.23 1.66 5.59
C ILE A 70 -15.40 0.24 6.14
N SER A 71 -14.31 -0.45 6.48
CA SER A 71 -14.40 -1.78 7.12
C SER A 71 -15.12 -1.71 8.47
N TRP A 72 -14.78 -0.69 9.27
CA TRP A 72 -15.45 -0.42 10.54
C TRP A 72 -16.94 -0.11 10.36
N ALA A 73 -17.26 0.77 9.41
CA ALA A 73 -18.64 1.18 9.12
C ALA A 73 -19.47 0.01 8.60
N ALA A 74 -18.91 -0.84 7.73
CA ALA A 74 -19.57 -2.03 7.22
C ALA A 74 -19.94 -3.02 8.34
N SER A 75 -19.05 -3.24 9.31
CA SER A 75 -19.34 -4.13 10.45
C SER A 75 -20.26 -3.49 11.49
N LYS A 76 -20.24 -2.16 11.62
CA LYS A 76 -21.08 -1.43 12.58
C LYS A 76 -22.51 -1.20 12.08
N TYR A 77 -22.66 -0.90 10.79
CA TYR A 77 -23.91 -0.53 10.13
C TYR A 77 -24.24 -1.51 8.99
N PRO A 78 -24.51 -2.80 9.30
CA PRO A 78 -24.67 -3.84 8.29
C PRO A 78 -25.83 -3.57 7.31
N ASP A 79 -26.83 -2.81 7.72
CA ASP A 79 -28.00 -2.49 6.89
C ASP A 79 -27.68 -1.66 5.63
N TYR A 80 -26.53 -0.98 5.60
CA TYR A 80 -26.14 -0.10 4.49
C TYR A 80 -25.35 -0.79 3.37
N ARG A 81 -25.06 -2.09 3.51
CA ARG A 81 -24.44 -2.94 2.47
C ARG A 81 -23.19 -2.31 1.82
N MET A 82 -22.17 -2.07 2.64
CA MET A 82 -20.93 -1.40 2.22
C MET A 82 -19.85 -2.36 1.68
N GLU A 83 -20.19 -3.61 1.36
CA GLU A 83 -19.24 -4.67 1.00
C GLU A 83 -18.43 -4.31 -0.26
N SER A 84 -19.10 -3.79 -1.29
CA SER A 84 -18.46 -3.38 -2.55
C SER A 84 -17.53 -2.18 -2.34
N LEU A 85 -17.90 -1.26 -1.45
CA LEU A 85 -17.10 -0.09 -1.09
C LEU A 85 -15.84 -0.48 -0.31
N ALA A 86 -15.96 -1.45 0.60
CA ALA A 86 -14.82 -2.02 1.31
C ALA A 86 -13.85 -2.69 0.32
N SER A 87 -14.37 -3.47 -0.63
CA SER A 87 -13.55 -4.07 -1.69
C SER A 87 -12.81 -3.01 -2.52
N ALA A 88 -13.51 -1.94 -2.92
CA ALA A 88 -12.91 -0.84 -3.67
C ALA A 88 -11.80 -0.13 -2.87
N ALA A 89 -12.00 0.09 -1.58
CA ALA A 89 -10.99 0.67 -0.70
C ALA A 89 -9.76 -0.24 -0.54
N ALA A 90 -9.96 -1.56 -0.42
CA ALA A 90 -8.88 -2.55 -0.36
C ALA A 90 -7.99 -2.51 -1.62
N ASN A 91 -8.62 -2.46 -2.79
CA ASN A 91 -7.94 -2.45 -4.08
C ASN A 91 -7.17 -1.14 -4.29
N ALA A 92 -7.79 0.00 -3.96
CA ALA A 92 -7.15 1.31 -4.06
C ALA A 92 -5.94 1.45 -3.11
N LEU A 93 -6.06 0.94 -1.88
CA LEU A 93 -4.95 0.94 -0.93
C LEU A 93 -3.82 0.02 -1.40
N SER A 94 -4.15 -1.18 -1.90
CA SER A 94 -3.13 -2.11 -2.41
C SER A 94 -2.36 -1.51 -3.59
N ALA A 95 -3.06 -0.87 -4.51
CA ALA A 95 -2.50 -0.11 -5.62
C ALA A 95 -1.53 0.99 -5.17
N THR A 96 -1.95 1.82 -4.21
CA THR A 96 -1.15 2.94 -3.69
C THR A 96 0.06 2.45 -2.88
N ALA A 97 -0.16 1.47 -2.00
CA ALA A 97 0.85 0.89 -1.14
C ALA A 97 1.98 0.21 -1.93
N ILE A 98 1.67 -0.49 -3.03
CA ILE A 98 2.71 -1.14 -3.84
C ILE A 98 3.68 -0.12 -4.45
N GLY A 99 3.19 1.03 -4.92
CA GLY A 99 4.05 2.08 -5.46
C GLY A 99 4.95 2.72 -4.41
N ASP A 100 4.36 3.17 -3.30
CA ASP A 100 5.06 3.98 -2.30
C ASP A 100 5.90 3.15 -1.32
N ILE A 101 5.42 1.97 -0.92
CA ILE A 101 6.10 1.14 0.10
C ILE A 101 7.29 0.41 -0.50
N THR A 102 7.25 0.04 -1.79
CA THR A 102 8.41 -0.54 -2.49
C THR A 102 9.59 0.44 -2.49
N TYR A 103 9.30 1.74 -2.68
CA TYR A 103 10.31 2.79 -2.59
C TYR A 103 10.93 2.91 -1.18
N ILE A 104 10.13 2.73 -0.12
CA ILE A 104 10.59 2.81 1.27
C ILE A 104 11.33 1.52 1.71
N ALA A 105 10.90 0.34 1.24
CA ALA A 105 11.50 -0.96 1.58
C ALA A 105 12.94 -1.09 1.10
N ILE A 106 13.28 -0.48 -0.05
CA ILE A 106 14.66 -0.39 -0.57
C ILE A 106 15.59 0.33 0.42
N ALA A 107 15.05 1.19 1.30
CA ALA A 107 15.83 1.94 2.29
C ALA A 107 16.13 1.18 3.61
N LYS A 108 15.83 -0.13 3.73
CA LYS A 108 16.09 -0.98 4.91
C LYS A 108 15.68 -0.35 6.26
N VAL A 109 14.49 0.25 6.35
CA VAL A 109 13.99 0.81 7.62
C VAL A 109 13.01 -0.18 8.24
N ALA A 110 13.24 -0.62 9.48
CA ALA A 110 12.29 -1.48 10.21
C ALA A 110 10.84 -0.90 10.22
N ARG A 111 10.72 0.44 10.24
CA ARG A 111 9.45 1.18 10.13
C ARG A 111 8.72 1.00 8.80
N ALA A 112 9.44 0.73 7.70
CA ALA A 112 8.86 0.45 6.39
C ALA A 112 8.07 -0.87 6.39
N SER A 113 8.58 -1.87 7.10
CA SER A 113 7.91 -3.18 7.25
C SER A 113 6.63 -3.05 8.07
N ALA A 114 6.65 -2.28 9.17
CA ALA A 114 5.45 -2.00 9.96
C ALA A 114 4.37 -1.26 9.14
N LEU A 115 4.78 -0.30 8.30
CA LEU A 115 3.89 0.41 7.37
C LEU A 115 3.29 -0.53 6.32
N ALA A 116 4.12 -1.32 5.62
CA ALA A 116 3.69 -2.35 4.65
C ALA A 116 2.66 -3.31 5.25
N THR A 117 2.92 -3.71 6.49
CA THR A 117 2.08 -4.65 7.20
C THR A 117 0.76 -4.01 7.63
N THR A 118 0.77 -2.73 8.02
CA THR A 118 -0.44 -1.98 8.42
C THR A 118 -1.35 -1.70 7.23
N THR A 119 -0.80 -1.26 6.09
CA THR A 119 -1.58 -1.05 4.86
C THR A 119 -2.16 -2.38 4.34
N THR A 120 -1.38 -3.46 4.42
CA THR A 120 -1.85 -4.81 4.10
C THR A 120 -2.99 -5.22 5.04
N THR A 121 -2.86 -4.97 6.35
CA THR A 121 -3.91 -5.29 7.34
C THR A 121 -5.21 -4.54 7.01
N ALA A 122 -5.12 -3.24 6.72
CA ALA A 122 -6.28 -2.43 6.34
C ALA A 122 -6.93 -2.91 5.05
N ALA A 123 -6.15 -3.26 4.02
CA ALA A 123 -6.68 -3.83 2.78
C ALA A 123 -7.34 -5.20 3.02
N ARG A 124 -6.78 -6.03 3.90
CA ARG A 124 -7.33 -7.35 4.24
C ARG A 124 -8.62 -7.26 5.04
N ALA A 125 -8.72 -6.32 5.97
CA ALA A 125 -9.97 -6.03 6.67
C ALA A 125 -11.07 -5.60 5.70
N ALA A 126 -10.73 -4.72 4.77
CA ALA A 126 -11.68 -4.23 3.77
C ALA A 126 -12.10 -5.36 2.79
N LYS A 127 -11.17 -6.27 2.44
CA LYS A 127 -11.49 -7.49 1.69
C LYS A 127 -12.35 -8.47 2.48
N ALA A 128 -12.09 -8.63 3.78
CA ALA A 128 -12.92 -9.47 4.65
C ALA A 128 -14.35 -8.93 4.70
N ALA A 129 -14.52 -7.63 4.96
CA ALA A 129 -15.80 -6.93 4.96
C ALA A 129 -16.57 -7.10 3.64
N ALA A 130 -15.86 -7.19 2.51
CA ALA A 130 -16.46 -7.44 1.20
C ALA A 130 -16.95 -8.88 0.96
N THR A 131 -16.59 -9.83 1.83
CA THR A 131 -16.72 -11.26 1.57
C THR A 131 -17.88 -11.87 2.34
N ALA A 132 -18.90 -12.34 1.62
CA ALA A 132 -20.04 -13.07 2.20
C ALA A 132 -19.73 -14.55 2.52
N ALA A 133 -18.71 -15.14 1.88
CA ALA A 133 -18.33 -16.53 2.10
C ALA A 133 -17.48 -16.69 3.37
N SER A 134 -17.98 -17.44 4.35
CA SER A 134 -17.31 -17.63 5.66
C SER A 134 -15.84 -18.08 5.53
N ASN A 135 -15.53 -19.07 4.69
CA ASN A 135 -14.16 -19.55 4.51
C ASN A 135 -13.18 -18.47 4.01
N THR A 136 -13.60 -17.65 3.06
CA THR A 136 -12.76 -16.58 2.50
C THR A 136 -12.65 -15.41 3.48
N ALA A 137 -13.72 -15.10 4.22
CA ALA A 137 -13.70 -14.11 5.28
C ALA A 137 -12.79 -14.54 6.43
N ALA A 138 -12.84 -15.82 6.84
CA ALA A 138 -11.98 -16.41 7.85
C ALA A 138 -10.50 -16.31 7.51
N ALA A 139 -10.11 -16.66 6.28
CA ALA A 139 -8.73 -16.54 5.81
C ALA A 139 -8.26 -15.06 5.78
N ALA A 140 -9.14 -14.14 5.34
CA ALA A 140 -8.82 -12.71 5.31
C ALA A 140 -8.66 -12.13 6.72
N ALA A 141 -9.56 -12.48 7.64
CA ALA A 141 -9.52 -12.06 9.04
C ALA A 141 -8.28 -12.57 9.77
N THR A 142 -7.94 -13.84 9.56
CA THR A 142 -6.75 -14.43 10.16
C THR A 142 -5.47 -13.82 9.61
N THR A 143 -5.43 -13.55 8.30
CA THR A 143 -4.32 -12.81 7.70
C THR A 143 -4.21 -11.41 8.32
N ALA A 144 -5.32 -10.70 8.50
CA ALA A 144 -5.34 -9.38 9.13
C ALA A 144 -4.85 -9.42 10.60
N ALA A 145 -5.26 -10.43 11.38
CA ALA A 145 -4.78 -10.62 12.74
C ALA A 145 -3.26 -10.87 12.77
N LEU A 146 -2.77 -11.79 11.93
CA LEU A 146 -1.35 -12.10 11.82
C LEU A 146 -0.52 -10.89 11.38
N THR A 147 -0.98 -10.14 10.39
CA THR A 147 -0.27 -8.93 9.94
C THR A 147 -0.31 -7.86 11.04
N SER A 148 -1.44 -7.65 11.73
CA SER A 148 -1.47 -6.74 12.87
C SER A 148 -0.47 -7.13 13.97
N ALA A 149 -0.34 -8.43 14.26
CA ALA A 149 0.63 -8.94 15.22
C ALA A 149 2.08 -8.69 14.76
N ALA A 150 2.38 -8.99 13.49
CA ALA A 150 3.70 -8.76 12.90
C ALA A 150 4.09 -7.27 12.87
N ALA A 151 3.13 -6.38 12.58
CA ALA A 151 3.35 -4.92 12.60
C ALA A 151 3.70 -4.42 14.01
N ALA A 152 3.12 -5.05 15.03
CA ALA A 152 3.35 -4.73 16.42
C ALA A 152 4.63 -5.32 17.00
N ALA A 153 5.31 -6.26 16.29
CA ALA A 153 6.55 -7.00 16.60
C ALA A 153 6.90 -7.18 18.09
N SER A 154 7.22 -6.11 18.79
CA SER A 154 7.37 -6.03 20.26
C SER A 154 6.10 -6.31 21.10
N ALA A 155 4.91 -6.36 20.49
CA ALA A 155 3.61 -6.45 21.17
C ALA A 155 2.64 -7.44 20.50
N GLU A 156 3.18 -8.44 19.80
CA GLU A 156 2.39 -9.53 19.18
C GLU A 156 1.42 -10.20 20.17
N SER A 157 1.88 -10.50 21.39
CA SER A 157 1.05 -11.10 22.43
C SER A 157 -0.15 -10.23 22.82
N ALA A 158 -0.01 -8.90 22.79
CA ALA A 158 -1.11 -7.99 23.08
C ALA A 158 -2.17 -8.00 21.96
N VAL A 159 -1.74 -8.15 20.69
CA VAL A 159 -2.65 -8.27 19.55
C VAL A 159 -3.42 -9.59 19.63
N TRP A 160 -2.75 -10.72 19.85
CA TRP A 160 -3.42 -12.01 20.02
C TRP A 160 -4.35 -12.05 21.23
N ALA A 161 -3.95 -11.45 22.35
CA ALA A 161 -4.85 -11.29 23.51
C ALA A 161 -6.13 -10.53 23.12
N ALA A 162 -6.01 -9.41 22.39
CA ALA A 162 -7.17 -8.64 21.95
C ALA A 162 -8.06 -9.40 20.96
N VAL A 163 -7.47 -10.18 20.04
CA VAL A 163 -8.20 -11.07 19.12
C VAL A 163 -8.95 -12.16 19.88
N ASN A 164 -8.32 -12.75 20.91
CA ASN A 164 -8.95 -13.73 21.78
C ASN A 164 -10.12 -13.10 22.56
N THR A 165 -9.97 -11.89 23.10
CA THR A 165 -11.06 -11.22 23.80
C THR A 165 -12.23 -10.91 22.87
N ASP A 166 -11.96 -10.51 21.61
CA ASP A 166 -13.00 -10.33 20.59
C ASP A 166 -13.74 -11.64 20.29
N ALA A 167 -13.00 -12.75 20.09
CA ALA A 167 -13.59 -14.06 19.83
C ALA A 167 -14.46 -14.55 21.01
N LYS A 168 -13.97 -14.37 22.24
CA LYS A 168 -14.73 -14.67 23.47
C LYS A 168 -16.00 -13.82 23.56
N PHE A 169 -15.94 -12.54 23.19
CA PHE A 169 -17.10 -11.66 23.16
C PHE A 169 -18.15 -12.16 22.16
N LEU A 170 -17.74 -12.49 20.93
CA LEU A 170 -18.66 -12.99 19.90
C LEU A 170 -19.29 -14.31 20.33
N GLN A 171 -18.50 -15.25 20.86
CA GLN A 171 -19.00 -16.53 21.33
C GLN A 171 -19.95 -16.40 22.52
N GLY A 172 -19.66 -15.51 23.47
CA GLY A 172 -20.56 -15.22 24.60
C GLY A 172 -21.89 -14.60 24.17
N ASN A 173 -21.93 -13.93 23.01
CA ASN A 173 -23.10 -13.25 22.47
C ASN A 173 -23.67 -13.93 21.22
N GLU A 174 -23.34 -15.21 20.97
CA GLU A 174 -23.73 -15.94 19.75
C GLU A 174 -25.25 -16.00 19.51
N LYS A 175 -26.04 -15.90 20.58
CA LYS A 175 -27.51 -15.86 20.51
C LYS A 175 -28.08 -14.48 20.18
N GLY A 176 -27.27 -13.42 20.22
CA GLY A 176 -27.66 -12.06 19.90
C GLY A 176 -27.59 -11.79 18.40
N CYS A 177 -28.62 -11.16 17.83
CA CYS A 177 -28.71 -10.90 16.40
C CYS A 177 -27.65 -9.90 15.88
N ASN A 178 -27.00 -9.12 16.77
CA ASN A 178 -26.12 -8.01 16.40
C ASN A 178 -24.71 -8.12 17.02
N ALA A 179 -24.26 -9.31 17.42
CA ALA A 179 -22.99 -9.48 18.15
C ALA A 179 -21.76 -8.82 17.46
N PRO A 180 -21.60 -8.87 16.11
CA PRO A 180 -20.52 -8.14 15.43
C PRO A 180 -20.63 -6.62 15.55
N SER A 181 -21.82 -6.05 15.35
CA SER A 181 -22.04 -4.59 15.48
C SER A 181 -21.82 -4.13 16.92
N ASP A 182 -22.30 -4.90 17.90
CA ASP A 182 -22.07 -4.65 19.32
C ASP A 182 -20.58 -4.67 19.67
N LEU A 183 -19.81 -5.57 19.06
CA LEU A 183 -18.36 -5.63 19.22
C LEU A 183 -17.68 -4.37 18.65
N MET A 184 -18.15 -3.83 17.52
CA MET A 184 -17.63 -2.59 16.94
C MET A 184 -17.90 -1.35 17.81
N ALA A 185 -18.85 -1.43 18.74
CA ALA A 185 -19.13 -0.41 19.75
C ALA A 185 -18.31 -0.58 21.05
N LYS A 186 -17.49 -1.63 21.17
CA LYS A 186 -16.59 -1.84 22.34
C LYS A 186 -15.18 -1.32 22.10
N LEU A 187 -14.46 -1.06 23.20
CA LEU A 187 -13.06 -0.64 23.17
C LEU A 187 -12.25 -1.57 22.27
N LEU A 188 -11.38 -1.01 21.43
CA LEU A 188 -10.49 -1.82 20.58
C LEU A 188 -9.59 -2.73 21.43
N TRP A 189 -9.18 -2.27 22.60
CA TRP A 189 -8.41 -3.02 23.57
C TRP A 189 -9.30 -3.29 24.78
N LEU A 190 -9.95 -4.46 24.81
CA LEU A 190 -10.93 -4.82 25.84
C LEU A 190 -10.28 -5.09 27.19
N GLU A 191 -9.05 -5.62 27.18
CA GLU A 191 -8.25 -5.87 28.36
C GLU A 191 -7.19 -4.78 28.52
N PRO A 192 -6.90 -4.32 29.76
CA PRO A 192 -5.83 -3.36 29.99
C PRO A 192 -4.49 -3.92 29.52
N THR A 193 -3.74 -3.13 28.76
CA THR A 193 -2.36 -3.48 28.46
C THR A 193 -1.51 -3.25 29.71
N ALA A 194 -0.51 -4.12 29.93
CA ALA A 194 0.38 -4.05 31.09
C ALA A 194 1.41 -2.89 30.97
N ASP A 195 0.98 -1.68 30.59
CA ASP A 195 1.86 -0.50 30.61
C ASP A 195 2.04 -0.04 32.08
N LYS A 196 3.13 -0.53 32.69
CA LYS A 196 3.54 -0.20 34.06
C LYS A 196 3.73 1.32 34.27
N LYS A 197 3.94 2.11 33.22
CA LYS A 197 4.21 3.56 33.33
C LYS A 197 2.94 4.41 33.41
N ARG A 198 1.79 3.92 32.92
CA ARG A 198 0.52 4.63 32.94
C ARG A 198 -0.63 3.66 33.26
N PRO A 199 -0.83 3.31 34.56
CA PRO A 199 -1.90 2.42 34.95
C PRO A 199 -3.25 2.97 34.48
N GLY A 200 -3.98 2.19 33.69
CA GLY A 200 -5.31 2.56 33.16
C GLY A 200 -5.34 3.01 31.70
N ASN A 201 -4.19 3.04 31.01
CA ASN A 201 -4.16 3.19 29.56
C ASN A 201 -4.33 1.82 28.88
N TYR A 202 -5.20 1.75 27.88
CA TYR A 202 -5.52 0.50 27.17
C TYR A 202 -4.74 0.34 25.87
N TRP A 203 -4.07 1.39 25.41
CA TRP A 203 -3.30 1.33 24.18
C TRP A 203 -1.94 0.69 24.44
N PRO A 204 -1.51 -0.28 23.62
CA PRO A 204 -0.11 -0.69 23.59
C PRO A 204 0.81 0.49 23.28
N LEU A 205 2.04 0.43 23.79
CA LEU A 205 3.02 1.50 23.63
C LEU A 205 3.27 1.86 22.17
N PHE A 206 3.39 0.87 21.28
CA PHE A 206 3.66 1.08 19.85
C PHE A 206 2.58 1.95 19.18
N ALA A 207 1.30 1.66 19.46
CA ALA A 207 0.18 2.36 18.85
C ALA A 207 0.10 3.80 19.36
N ARG A 208 0.37 3.98 20.67
CA ARG A 208 0.41 5.29 21.31
C ARG A 208 1.54 6.17 20.78
N GLU A 209 2.75 5.65 20.68
CA GLU A 209 3.90 6.45 20.23
C GLU A 209 3.71 6.95 18.78
N ALA A 210 3.22 6.10 17.89
CA ALA A 210 2.93 6.48 16.51
C ALA A 210 1.80 7.54 16.43
N PHE A 211 0.76 7.38 17.25
CA PHE A 211 -0.35 8.32 17.35
C PHE A 211 0.07 9.68 17.91
N ASP A 212 0.69 9.70 19.10
CA ASP A 212 1.10 10.92 19.81
C ASP A 212 2.04 11.76 18.93
N HIS A 213 2.97 11.11 18.22
CA HIS A 213 3.87 11.82 17.33
C HIS A 213 3.10 12.50 16.19
N PHE A 214 2.15 11.80 15.55
CA PHE A 214 1.41 12.34 14.42
C PHE A 214 0.46 13.46 14.80
N SER A 215 -0.22 13.36 15.95
CA SER A 215 -1.07 14.44 16.46
C SER A 215 -0.27 15.72 16.76
N GLU A 216 1.04 15.60 17.00
CA GLU A 216 1.88 16.74 17.31
C GLU A 216 2.43 17.48 16.07
N ILE A 217 2.23 16.95 14.87
CA ILE A 217 2.80 17.50 13.63
C ILE A 217 2.07 18.77 13.17
N ASP A 218 2.84 19.79 12.79
CA ASP A 218 2.34 21.12 12.39
C ASP A 218 1.28 21.11 11.28
N TRP A 219 1.40 20.24 10.26
CA TRP A 219 0.42 20.18 9.17
C TRP A 219 -0.83 19.36 9.54
N VAL A 220 -0.79 18.61 10.64
CA VAL A 220 -1.93 17.88 11.18
C VAL A 220 -2.72 18.75 12.15
N LYS A 221 -2.01 19.51 12.99
CA LYS A 221 -2.61 20.44 13.95
C LYS A 221 -3.43 21.51 13.24
N SER A 222 -4.63 21.75 13.75
CA SER A 222 -5.52 22.80 13.26
C SER A 222 -5.82 22.71 11.75
N SER A 223 -5.76 21.49 11.20
CA SER A 223 -6.15 21.19 9.82
C SER A 223 -7.23 20.11 9.79
N ALA A 224 -7.77 19.82 8.61
CA ALA A 224 -8.78 18.76 8.46
C ALA A 224 -8.23 17.36 8.81
N TRP A 225 -6.91 17.18 8.91
CA TRP A 225 -6.27 15.92 9.32
C TRP A 225 -6.51 15.59 10.80
N GLU A 226 -6.74 16.59 11.64
CA GLU A 226 -7.11 16.40 13.05
C GLU A 226 -8.41 15.59 13.19
N MET A 227 -9.26 15.60 12.16
CA MET A 227 -10.48 14.82 12.11
C MET A 227 -10.23 13.31 12.16
N ILE A 228 -9.16 12.81 11.50
CA ILE A 228 -8.77 11.40 11.56
C ILE A 228 -8.36 11.02 12.99
N ILE A 229 -7.64 11.91 13.66
CA ILE A 229 -7.19 11.77 15.06
C ILE A 229 -8.40 11.75 16.00
N ALA A 230 -9.29 12.73 15.87
CA ALA A 230 -10.50 12.82 16.66
C ALA A 230 -11.40 11.59 16.47
N TRP A 231 -11.54 11.11 15.23
CA TRP A 231 -12.32 9.91 14.93
C TRP A 231 -11.73 8.68 15.60
N TYR A 232 -10.41 8.48 15.49
CA TYR A 232 -9.75 7.33 16.09
C TYR A 232 -9.87 7.34 17.63
N LEU A 233 -9.73 8.52 18.25
CA LEU A 233 -9.95 8.69 19.69
C LEU A 233 -11.39 8.40 20.12
N ALA A 234 -12.37 8.72 19.27
CA ALA A 234 -13.77 8.45 19.57
C ALA A 234 -14.07 6.94 19.62
N ILE A 235 -13.49 6.16 18.71
CA ILE A 235 -13.68 4.70 18.66
C ILE A 235 -12.73 3.93 19.59
N SER A 236 -11.63 4.54 20.02
CA SER A 236 -10.61 3.93 20.89
C SER A 236 -10.16 4.89 21.99
N PRO A 237 -11.04 5.28 22.93
CA PRO A 237 -10.68 6.26 23.94
C PRO A 237 -9.59 5.75 24.89
N HIS A 238 -8.78 6.68 25.39
CA HIS A 238 -7.62 6.42 26.25
C HIS A 238 -7.96 6.05 27.70
N SER A 239 -9.20 6.24 28.14
CA SER A 239 -9.62 6.13 29.54
C SER A 239 -10.57 4.96 29.77
N ARG A 240 -10.40 4.30 30.93
CA ARG A 240 -11.30 3.24 31.45
C ARG A 240 -12.76 3.67 31.58
N SER A 241 -13.02 4.95 31.83
CA SER A 241 -14.38 5.48 32.02
C SER A 241 -15.02 5.94 30.71
N ALA A 242 -14.22 6.11 29.65
CA ALA A 242 -14.71 6.60 28.38
C ALA A 242 -15.21 5.42 27.53
N GLN A 243 -16.48 5.48 27.14
CA GLN A 243 -17.05 4.53 26.19
C GLN A 243 -16.69 4.94 24.77
N PRO A 244 -16.34 4.00 23.88
CA PRO A 244 -16.29 4.26 22.46
C PRO A 244 -17.60 4.87 21.97
N ARG A 245 -17.49 5.82 21.06
CA ARG A 245 -18.64 6.50 20.46
C ARG A 245 -18.40 6.72 18.98
N THR A 246 -19.49 6.96 18.26
CA THR A 246 -19.41 7.57 16.94
C THR A 246 -19.02 9.03 17.13
N LEU A 247 -18.08 9.52 16.32
CA LEU A 247 -17.70 10.93 16.41
C LEU A 247 -18.79 11.82 15.81
N TRP A 248 -19.26 11.46 14.62
CA TRP A 248 -20.20 12.26 13.82
C TRP A 248 -21.64 11.70 13.81
N GLY A 249 -21.81 10.46 14.28
CA GLY A 249 -23.10 9.77 14.25
C GLY A 249 -23.31 8.95 12.98
N GLU A 250 -24.22 7.98 13.05
CA GLU A 250 -24.47 6.99 11.99
C GLU A 250 -24.73 7.62 10.62
N LYS A 251 -25.56 8.67 10.56
CA LYS A 251 -25.88 9.34 9.30
C LYS A 251 -24.64 9.91 8.61
N ALA A 252 -23.77 10.56 9.37
CA ALA A 252 -22.54 11.12 8.82
C ALA A 252 -21.54 10.01 8.46
N ASP A 253 -21.37 9.03 9.34
CA ASP A 253 -20.46 7.92 9.11
C ASP A 253 -20.80 7.15 7.82
N THR A 254 -22.09 6.89 7.60
CA THR A 254 -22.60 6.17 6.43
C THR A 254 -22.47 7.02 5.16
N VAL A 255 -22.77 8.32 5.21
CA VAL A 255 -22.59 9.24 4.07
C VAL A 255 -21.12 9.32 3.65
N ILE A 256 -20.18 9.36 4.59
CA ILE A 256 -18.75 9.35 4.29
C ILE A 256 -18.35 8.02 3.67
N ALA A 257 -18.74 6.90 4.29
CA ALA A 257 -18.35 5.57 3.82
C ALA A 257 -18.87 5.28 2.39
N MET A 258 -20.06 5.81 2.07
CA MET A 258 -20.73 5.64 0.78
C MET A 258 -20.31 6.63 -0.30
N GLN A 259 -19.32 7.49 -0.04
CA GLN A 259 -18.80 8.37 -1.08
C GLN A 259 -18.25 7.57 -2.27
N PRO A 260 -18.51 8.03 -3.52
CA PRO A 260 -18.17 7.29 -4.73
C PRO A 260 -16.64 7.23 -4.92
N LYS A 261 -16.16 6.35 -5.82
CA LYS A 261 -14.72 6.14 -6.02
C LYS A 261 -13.99 7.45 -6.36
N GLU A 262 -14.60 8.25 -7.21
CA GLU A 262 -14.08 9.53 -7.70
C GLU A 262 -13.88 10.54 -6.56
N PHE A 263 -14.72 10.49 -5.52
CA PHE A 263 -14.56 11.33 -4.34
C PHE A 263 -13.22 11.09 -3.66
N TRP A 264 -12.80 9.82 -3.57
CA TRP A 264 -11.60 9.37 -2.89
C TRP A 264 -10.33 9.43 -3.75
N GLU A 265 -10.47 9.64 -5.06
CA GLU A 265 -9.35 9.78 -6.01
C GLU A 265 -8.84 11.23 -6.12
N ARG A 266 -9.50 12.17 -5.44
CA ARG A 266 -9.06 13.58 -5.32
C ARG A 266 -7.84 13.72 -4.42
N GLU A 267 -7.26 14.92 -4.44
CA GLU A 267 -6.16 15.26 -3.56
C GLU A 267 -6.55 15.12 -2.08
N PRO A 268 -5.68 14.60 -1.20
CA PRO A 268 -6.06 14.26 0.17
C PRO A 268 -6.67 15.43 0.98
N GLU A 269 -6.15 16.63 0.77
CA GLU A 269 -6.69 17.86 1.38
C GLU A 269 -8.12 18.16 0.92
N GLU A 270 -8.42 17.97 -0.37
CA GLU A 270 -9.77 18.19 -0.90
C GLU A 270 -10.76 17.16 -0.38
N VAL A 271 -10.31 15.90 -0.21
CA VAL A 271 -11.11 14.84 0.39
C VAL A 271 -11.45 15.19 1.83
N LEU A 272 -10.46 15.54 2.65
CA LEU A 272 -10.68 15.85 4.05
C LEU A 272 -11.46 17.15 4.27
N ALA A 273 -11.28 18.17 3.42
CA ALA A 273 -12.11 19.37 3.44
C ALA A 273 -13.58 19.04 3.14
N ALA A 274 -13.84 18.21 2.12
CA ALA A 274 -15.21 17.80 1.80
C ALA A 274 -15.84 16.94 2.92
N ILE A 275 -15.06 16.09 3.59
CA ILE A 275 -15.54 15.35 4.76
C ILE A 275 -15.82 16.29 5.93
N ALA A 276 -14.97 17.30 6.14
CA ALA A 276 -15.19 18.32 7.17
C ALA A 276 -16.51 19.05 6.93
N GLU A 277 -16.86 19.39 5.69
CA GLU A 277 -18.16 19.96 5.33
C GLU A 277 -19.33 18.99 5.63
N ILE A 278 -19.19 17.70 5.30
CA ILE A 278 -20.23 16.69 5.58
C ILE A 278 -20.57 16.60 7.07
N VAL A 279 -19.55 16.75 7.94
CA VAL A 279 -19.70 16.57 9.38
C VAL A 279 -19.73 17.87 10.17
N ASP A 280 -19.78 19.02 9.48
CA ASP A 280 -19.73 20.36 10.07
C ASP A 280 -18.51 20.55 11.00
N TRP A 281 -17.35 20.04 10.58
CA TRP A 281 -16.11 20.14 11.34
C TRP A 281 -15.43 21.49 11.13
N ALA A 282 -15.33 22.26 12.21
CA ALA A 282 -14.44 23.42 12.28
C ALA A 282 -13.16 23.02 13.03
N PRO A 283 -11.96 23.11 12.42
CA PRO A 283 -10.73 22.92 13.15
C PRO A 283 -10.63 23.99 14.25
N PRO A 284 -10.06 23.65 15.44
CA PRO A 284 -9.81 24.65 16.48
C PRO A 284 -8.98 25.78 15.87
N GLU A 285 -9.45 27.03 15.97
CA GLU A 285 -8.92 28.21 15.26
C GLU A 285 -7.39 28.20 15.19
N ALA A 286 -6.84 27.94 14.00
CA ALA A 286 -5.45 28.22 13.71
C ALA A 286 -5.29 29.75 13.69
N HIS A 287 -4.39 30.29 14.50
CA HIS A 287 -3.80 31.60 14.25
C HIS A 287 -3.04 31.55 12.91
N LEU A 288 -3.76 31.70 11.80
CA LEU A 288 -3.21 31.82 10.47
C LEU A 288 -2.68 33.24 10.29
N ASP A 289 -1.39 33.43 10.57
CA ASP A 289 -0.66 34.59 10.11
C ASP A 289 0.63 34.16 9.38
N SER A 290 0.77 34.56 8.10
CA SER A 290 2.03 34.75 7.36
C SER A 290 2.88 33.55 6.84
N ARG A 291 2.29 32.43 6.37
CA ARG A 291 3.11 31.31 5.80
C ARG A 291 2.86 30.88 4.36
N GLN A 292 1.71 31.18 3.74
CA GLN A 292 1.47 30.80 2.34
C GLN A 292 2.36 31.54 1.32
N ASP A 293 2.93 32.70 1.65
CA ASP A 293 3.79 33.46 0.72
C ASP A 293 5.24 32.94 0.62
N ARG A 294 5.74 32.14 1.57
CA ARG A 294 7.15 31.68 1.54
C ARG A 294 7.41 30.51 0.59
N ASN A 295 6.43 29.64 0.34
CA ASN A 295 6.62 28.47 -0.50
C ASN A 295 6.56 28.76 -2.02
N ARG A 296 6.08 29.94 -2.43
CA ARG A 296 6.07 30.34 -3.85
C ARG A 296 7.45 30.77 -4.37
N HIS A 297 8.36 31.24 -3.51
CA HIS A 297 9.69 31.72 -3.94
C HIS A 297 10.77 30.65 -4.05
N VAL A 298 10.56 29.44 -3.51
CA VAL A 298 11.55 28.35 -3.58
C VAL A 298 11.44 27.54 -4.88
N LYS A 299 10.26 27.50 -5.53
CA LYS A 299 10.02 26.72 -6.75
C LYS A 299 10.66 27.28 -8.03
N ALA A 300 11.15 28.52 -8.02
CA ALA A 300 11.68 29.18 -9.22
C ALA A 300 13.17 28.88 -9.50
N ASN A 301 13.92 28.25 -8.58
CA ASN A 301 15.38 28.11 -8.68
C ASN A 301 15.92 26.68 -8.90
N SER A 302 15.07 25.67 -9.07
CA SER A 302 15.51 24.26 -9.17
C SER A 302 15.25 23.58 -10.52
N ILE A 303 14.74 24.30 -11.52
CA ILE A 303 14.46 23.75 -12.86
C ILE A 303 15.59 24.19 -13.79
N GLY A 304 16.69 23.44 -13.85
CA GLY A 304 17.82 23.82 -14.71
C GLY A 304 19.08 22.96 -14.65
N ARG A 305 19.01 21.70 -14.21
CA ARG A 305 20.10 20.73 -14.41
C ARG A 305 19.51 19.40 -14.86
N SER A 306 19.60 19.11 -16.16
CA SER A 306 19.25 17.78 -16.68
C SER A 306 20.21 16.74 -16.08
N HIS A 307 19.62 15.60 -15.72
CA HIS A 307 20.25 14.57 -14.92
C HIS A 307 20.89 13.51 -15.83
N GLN A 308 22.16 13.68 -16.20
CA GLN A 308 22.94 12.53 -16.70
C GLN A 308 23.03 11.47 -15.58
N VAL A 309 22.67 10.23 -15.92
CA VAL A 309 22.87 9.07 -15.04
C VAL A 309 24.37 8.92 -14.82
N SER A 310 24.85 9.31 -13.65
CA SER A 310 26.26 9.18 -13.32
C SER A 310 26.65 7.70 -13.28
N ALA A 311 27.60 7.30 -14.12
CA ALA A 311 28.18 5.95 -14.09
C ALA A 311 28.63 5.55 -12.67
N GLN A 312 29.13 6.52 -11.88
CA GLN A 312 29.51 6.29 -10.50
C GLN A 312 28.31 5.90 -9.60
N ALA A 313 27.15 6.52 -9.81
CA ALA A 313 25.94 6.18 -9.06
C ALA A 313 25.42 4.78 -9.43
N VAL A 314 25.48 4.42 -10.70
CA VAL A 314 25.11 3.07 -11.19
C VAL A 314 26.07 2.01 -10.65
N GLY A 315 27.39 2.23 -10.73
CA GLY A 315 28.38 1.29 -10.19
C GLY A 315 28.21 1.08 -8.68
N LYS A 316 27.90 2.14 -7.93
CA LYS A 316 27.58 2.02 -6.50
C LYS A 316 26.31 1.20 -6.26
N ALA A 317 25.24 1.47 -7.02
CA ALA A 317 23.98 0.75 -6.88
C ALA A 317 24.12 -0.74 -7.22
N LEU A 318 24.87 -1.10 -8.28
CA LEU A 318 25.18 -2.49 -8.63
C LEU A 318 25.92 -3.23 -7.50
N SER A 319 26.87 -2.55 -6.85
CA SER A 319 27.60 -3.12 -5.71
C SER A 319 26.70 -3.28 -4.49
N ASP A 320 25.93 -2.25 -4.12
CA ASP A 320 25.05 -2.24 -2.95
C ASP A 320 23.88 -3.23 -3.07
N ASN A 321 23.40 -3.45 -4.30
CA ASN A 321 22.20 -4.23 -4.60
C ASN A 321 22.50 -5.57 -5.26
N ARG A 322 23.75 -6.06 -5.23
CA ARG A 322 24.18 -7.28 -5.93
C ARG A 322 23.24 -8.47 -5.73
N GLU A 323 22.99 -8.87 -4.48
CA GLU A 323 22.19 -10.06 -4.17
C GLU A 323 20.71 -9.91 -4.58
N PRO A 324 20.01 -8.83 -4.18
CA PRO A 324 18.65 -8.57 -4.68
C PRO A 324 18.56 -8.50 -6.20
N LEU A 325 19.58 -7.94 -6.86
CA LEU A 325 19.61 -7.78 -8.31
C LEU A 325 19.75 -9.13 -9.01
N LEU A 326 20.71 -9.96 -8.61
CA LEU A 326 20.86 -11.30 -9.19
C LEU A 326 19.61 -12.17 -8.99
N PHE A 327 19.00 -12.10 -7.81
CA PHE A 327 17.75 -12.80 -7.54
C PHE A 327 16.60 -12.28 -8.43
N SER A 328 16.46 -10.96 -8.56
CA SER A 328 15.42 -10.35 -9.38
C SER A 328 15.61 -10.65 -10.87
N LEU A 329 16.86 -10.66 -11.35
CA LEU A 329 17.21 -11.03 -12.73
C LEU A 329 16.84 -12.48 -13.01
N ALA A 330 17.25 -13.42 -12.15
CA ALA A 330 16.93 -14.84 -12.32
C ALA A 330 15.41 -15.10 -12.29
N SER A 331 14.69 -14.47 -11.35
CA SER A 331 13.24 -14.60 -11.25
C SER A 331 12.53 -14.03 -12.48
N LEU A 332 12.96 -12.87 -12.97
CA LEU A 332 12.37 -12.24 -14.16
C LEU A 332 12.66 -13.04 -15.43
N GLN A 333 13.88 -13.55 -15.61
CA GLN A 333 14.22 -14.43 -16.72
C GLN A 333 13.37 -15.70 -16.73
N GLN A 334 13.15 -16.32 -15.57
CA GLN A 334 12.25 -17.46 -15.47
C GLN A 334 10.81 -17.11 -15.87
N GLN A 335 10.27 -15.99 -15.38
CA GLN A 335 8.92 -15.54 -15.75
C GLN A 335 8.79 -15.26 -17.25
N ILE A 336 9.82 -14.66 -17.86
CA ILE A 336 9.88 -14.43 -19.31
C ILE A 336 9.89 -15.75 -20.07
N ALA A 337 10.70 -16.73 -19.64
CA ALA A 337 10.76 -18.05 -20.28
C ALA A 337 9.41 -18.78 -20.20
N GLU A 338 8.77 -18.80 -19.03
CA GLU A 338 7.45 -19.42 -18.84
C GLU A 338 6.37 -18.72 -19.68
N PHE A 339 6.40 -17.39 -19.77
CA PHE A 339 5.45 -16.65 -20.59
C PHE A 339 5.70 -16.83 -22.08
N ARG A 340 6.96 -16.87 -22.53
CA ARG A 340 7.34 -17.16 -23.92
C ARG A 340 6.81 -18.53 -24.37
N GLU A 341 6.91 -19.56 -23.54
CA GLU A 341 6.35 -20.88 -23.86
C GLU A 341 4.82 -20.85 -23.97
N ARG A 342 4.13 -20.07 -23.12
CA ARG A 342 2.68 -19.87 -23.24
C ARG A 342 2.31 -19.18 -24.56
N VAL A 343 3.04 -18.13 -24.93
CA VAL A 343 2.84 -17.40 -26.20
C VAL A 343 3.09 -18.32 -27.41
N ARG A 344 4.10 -19.20 -27.36
CA ARG A 344 4.37 -20.21 -28.41
C ARG A 344 3.22 -21.21 -28.55
N GLY A 345 2.61 -21.60 -27.44
CA GLY A 345 1.49 -22.55 -27.41
C GLY A 345 0.13 -21.93 -27.77
N ASP A 346 0.03 -20.61 -27.82
CA ASP A 346 -1.23 -19.94 -28.10
C ASP A 346 -1.52 -19.87 -29.61
N ASN A 347 -2.51 -20.66 -30.03
CA ASN A 347 -2.99 -20.69 -31.41
C ASN A 347 -4.04 -19.62 -31.71
N GLN A 348 -4.51 -18.88 -30.70
CA GLN A 348 -5.47 -17.79 -30.88
C GLN A 348 -4.78 -16.48 -31.26
N LEU A 349 -3.49 -16.33 -30.95
CA LEU A 349 -2.70 -15.18 -31.36
C LEU A 349 -2.45 -15.15 -32.87
N ALA A 350 -2.60 -13.95 -33.46
CA ALA A 350 -2.18 -13.72 -34.84
C ALA A 350 -0.70 -14.12 -35.02
N PRO A 351 -0.34 -14.86 -36.09
CA PRO A 351 1.02 -15.38 -36.27
C PRO A 351 2.12 -14.31 -36.22
N ASP A 352 1.85 -13.13 -36.81
CA ASP A 352 2.79 -12.01 -36.85
C ASP A 352 2.96 -11.39 -35.46
N PHE A 353 1.86 -11.11 -34.76
CA PHE A 353 1.90 -10.61 -33.38
C PHE A 353 2.63 -11.58 -32.43
N ARG A 354 2.37 -12.89 -32.56
CA ARG A 354 3.07 -13.92 -31.79
C ARG A 354 4.58 -13.89 -32.05
N ALA A 355 4.99 -13.74 -33.31
CA ALA A 355 6.40 -13.66 -33.68
C ALA A 355 7.06 -12.40 -33.10
N GLU A 356 6.39 -11.26 -33.17
CA GLU A 356 6.85 -9.99 -32.58
C GLU A 356 6.98 -10.08 -31.06
N LEU A 357 5.96 -10.61 -30.37
CA LEU A 357 5.98 -10.77 -28.92
C LEU A 357 7.11 -11.71 -28.45
N ILE A 358 7.36 -12.80 -29.18
CA ILE A 358 8.51 -13.68 -28.91
C ILE A 358 9.82 -12.91 -29.10
N ALA A 359 9.97 -12.16 -30.19
CA ALA A 359 11.18 -11.37 -30.46
C ALA A 359 11.43 -10.30 -29.38
N PHE A 360 10.37 -9.66 -28.87
CA PHE A 360 10.46 -8.74 -27.74
C PHE A 360 10.94 -9.45 -26.47
N LEU A 361 10.35 -10.59 -26.12
CA LEU A 361 10.73 -11.37 -24.93
C LEU A 361 12.17 -11.86 -25.01
N ASP A 362 12.62 -12.30 -26.19
CA ASP A 362 14.01 -12.71 -26.44
C ASP A 362 14.96 -11.52 -26.29
N GLY A 363 14.59 -10.36 -26.82
CA GLY A 363 15.35 -9.12 -26.65
C GLY A 363 15.42 -8.66 -25.19
N LEU A 364 14.35 -8.83 -24.44
CA LEU A 364 14.31 -8.51 -23.01
C LEU A 364 15.23 -9.45 -22.21
N GLU A 365 15.12 -10.77 -22.43
CA GLU A 365 15.97 -11.78 -21.78
C GLU A 365 17.47 -11.55 -22.07
N ALA A 366 17.82 -11.21 -23.32
CA ALA A 366 19.19 -10.87 -23.69
C ALA A 366 19.71 -9.64 -22.94
N SER A 367 18.89 -8.60 -22.79
CA SER A 367 19.25 -7.40 -22.04
C SER A 367 19.46 -7.70 -20.54
N LEU A 368 18.61 -8.52 -19.94
CA LEU A 368 18.77 -8.92 -18.53
C LEU A 368 20.05 -9.74 -18.31
N SER A 369 20.42 -10.56 -19.31
CA SER A 369 21.64 -11.37 -19.28
C SER A 369 22.91 -10.50 -19.42
N GLU A 370 22.86 -9.47 -20.26
CA GLU A 370 23.92 -8.46 -20.37
C GLU A 370 24.14 -7.78 -19.01
N LEU A 371 23.06 -7.31 -18.36
CA LEU A 371 23.17 -6.72 -17.02
C LEU A 371 23.74 -7.69 -15.98
N ALA A 372 23.30 -8.96 -16.00
CA ALA A 372 23.82 -9.98 -15.09
C ALA A 372 25.35 -10.15 -15.22
N GLY A 373 25.89 -10.00 -16.43
CA GLY A 373 27.34 -10.01 -16.69
C GLY A 373 28.09 -8.80 -16.15
N LEU A 374 27.40 -7.66 -15.98
CA LEU A 374 27.96 -6.42 -15.41
C LEU A 374 27.90 -6.39 -13.87
N VAL A 375 27.18 -7.32 -13.25
CA VAL A 375 27.11 -7.44 -11.78
C VAL A 375 28.41 -8.09 -11.27
N PRO A 376 29.09 -7.52 -10.26
CA PRO A 376 30.37 -8.03 -9.80
C PRO A 376 30.23 -9.44 -9.20
N GLU A 377 31.23 -10.30 -9.44
CA GLU A 377 31.22 -11.70 -8.97
C GLU A 377 31.17 -11.83 -7.44
N SER A 378 31.75 -10.89 -6.70
CA SER A 378 31.75 -10.88 -5.24
C SER A 378 31.51 -9.47 -4.69
N ALA A 379 30.93 -9.37 -3.49
CA ALA A 379 30.69 -8.09 -2.84
C ALA A 379 31.98 -7.30 -2.54
N ASP A 380 33.11 -8.01 -2.37
CA ASP A 380 34.40 -7.42 -2.05
C ASP A 380 35.09 -6.79 -3.27
N LYS A 381 34.73 -7.22 -4.49
CA LYS A 381 35.20 -6.62 -5.74
C LYS A 381 34.18 -5.56 -6.15
N GLY A 382 34.49 -4.30 -5.85
CA GLY A 382 33.70 -3.17 -6.37
C GLY A 382 33.58 -3.22 -7.90
N VAL A 383 32.54 -2.56 -8.44
CA VAL A 383 32.31 -2.48 -9.90
C VAL A 383 33.41 -1.66 -10.55
N SER A 384 33.99 -2.14 -11.64
CA SER A 384 34.98 -1.38 -12.38
C SER A 384 34.35 -0.11 -12.99
N LYS A 385 35.16 0.91 -13.28
CA LYS A 385 34.63 2.12 -13.92
C LYS A 385 34.07 1.85 -15.31
N GLU A 386 34.64 0.86 -16.01
CA GLU A 386 34.21 0.41 -17.33
C GLU A 386 32.84 -0.27 -17.23
N ASP A 387 32.68 -1.26 -16.35
CA ASP A 387 31.41 -1.96 -16.13
C ASP A 387 30.30 -0.99 -15.65
N ALA A 388 30.66 0.00 -14.84
CA ALA A 388 29.72 1.02 -14.36
C ALA A 388 29.24 1.95 -15.48
N ALA A 389 30.11 2.29 -16.44
CA ALA A 389 29.74 3.06 -17.62
C ALA A 389 28.93 2.22 -18.61
N GLU A 390 29.28 0.95 -18.76
CA GLU A 390 28.54 -0.01 -19.57
C GLU A 390 27.13 -0.23 -19.01
N ALA A 391 26.99 -0.37 -17.69
CA ALA A 391 25.70 -0.50 -17.02
C ALA A 391 24.82 0.76 -17.13
N ALA A 392 25.43 1.95 -17.11
CA ALA A 392 24.70 3.19 -17.36
C ALA A 392 24.18 3.25 -18.80
N THR A 393 25.00 2.81 -19.77
CA THR A 393 24.60 2.70 -21.18
C THR A 393 23.51 1.65 -21.38
N TRP A 394 23.64 0.51 -20.70
CA TRP A 394 22.65 -0.56 -20.67
C TRP A 394 21.30 -0.03 -20.19
N LEU A 395 21.26 0.76 -19.12
CA LEU A 395 20.02 1.28 -18.55
C LEU A 395 19.22 2.13 -19.56
N VAL A 396 19.91 2.96 -20.34
CA VAL A 396 19.29 3.79 -21.38
C VAL A 396 18.67 2.89 -22.46
N LYS A 397 19.43 1.90 -22.96
CA LYS A 397 18.94 0.94 -23.97
C LYS A 397 17.78 0.09 -23.44
N TYR A 398 17.89 -0.37 -22.19
CA TYR A 398 16.88 -1.16 -21.51
C TYR A 398 15.57 -0.39 -21.37
N LYS A 399 15.63 0.86 -20.90
CA LYS A 399 14.46 1.75 -20.78
C LYS A 399 13.78 1.94 -22.14
N ALA A 400 14.56 2.26 -23.19
CA ALA A 400 14.02 2.44 -24.53
C ALA A 400 13.32 1.18 -25.06
N ARG A 401 13.92 0.00 -24.86
CA ARG A 401 13.34 -1.29 -25.26
C ARG A 401 12.05 -1.61 -24.53
N ILE A 402 12.03 -1.40 -23.21
CA ILE A 402 10.86 -1.63 -22.37
C ILE A 402 9.70 -0.72 -22.77
N LEU A 403 9.97 0.57 -22.99
CA LEU A 403 8.94 1.52 -23.41
C LEU A 403 8.37 1.19 -24.79
N ALA A 404 9.23 0.93 -25.78
CA ALA A 404 8.79 0.57 -27.13
C ALA A 404 7.93 -0.69 -27.15
N GLY A 405 8.39 -1.78 -26.49
CA GLY A 405 7.60 -3.00 -26.46
C GLY A 405 6.28 -2.84 -25.70
N LEU A 406 6.26 -2.07 -24.61
CA LEU A 406 5.03 -1.91 -23.83
C LEU A 406 4.00 -1.01 -24.52
N GLU A 407 4.41 -0.09 -25.39
CA GLU A 407 3.49 0.63 -26.29
C GLU A 407 2.66 -0.37 -27.10
N ASP A 408 3.36 -1.29 -27.77
CA ASP A 408 2.76 -2.26 -28.67
C ASP A 408 1.88 -3.26 -27.90
N TYR A 409 2.34 -3.78 -26.76
CA TYR A 409 1.64 -4.85 -26.04
C TYR A 409 0.60 -4.38 -25.02
N CYS A 410 0.51 -3.08 -24.74
CA CYS A 410 -0.56 -2.49 -23.92
C CYS A 410 -1.60 -1.71 -24.74
N ALA A 411 -1.45 -1.65 -26.07
CA ALA A 411 -2.43 -1.05 -26.97
C ALA A 411 -3.80 -1.76 -26.89
N ALA A 412 -4.88 -0.99 -27.05
CA ALA A 412 -6.27 -1.46 -26.86
C ALA A 412 -6.58 -2.73 -27.65
N ASP A 413 -6.06 -2.77 -28.87
CA ASP A 413 -6.33 -3.80 -29.85
C ASP A 413 -5.63 -5.12 -29.48
N ASN A 414 -4.60 -5.07 -28.64
CA ASN A 414 -3.79 -6.24 -28.24
C ASN A 414 -4.12 -6.77 -26.83
N VAL A 415 -4.85 -5.99 -26.01
CA VAL A 415 -5.25 -6.37 -24.64
C VAL A 415 -6.20 -7.58 -24.61
N ALA A 416 -6.98 -7.78 -25.67
CA ALA A 416 -7.89 -8.92 -25.78
C ALA A 416 -7.18 -10.25 -26.04
N ASP A 417 -5.99 -10.20 -26.67
CA ASP A 417 -5.38 -11.36 -27.29
C ASP A 417 -4.26 -11.98 -26.45
N THR A 418 -3.41 -11.19 -25.78
CA THR A 418 -2.52 -11.64 -24.69
C THR A 418 -1.82 -10.44 -24.02
N THR A 419 -2.23 -10.06 -22.81
CA THR A 419 -1.49 -9.07 -21.99
C THR A 419 -0.23 -9.66 -21.37
N LEU A 420 0.86 -8.88 -21.38
CA LEU A 420 2.07 -9.18 -20.61
C LEU A 420 1.71 -9.41 -19.13
N PRO A 421 2.20 -10.52 -18.51
CA PRO A 421 1.98 -10.76 -17.10
C PRO A 421 2.49 -9.60 -16.26
N VAL A 422 1.67 -9.16 -15.30
CA VAL A 422 2.02 -8.09 -14.35
C VAL A 422 3.36 -8.37 -13.66
N GLY A 423 3.69 -9.65 -13.41
CA GLY A 423 4.98 -10.05 -12.86
C GLY A 423 6.20 -9.64 -13.71
N ILE A 424 6.11 -9.73 -15.05
CA ILE A 424 7.20 -9.33 -15.96
C ILE A 424 7.37 -7.80 -15.91
N ILE A 425 6.26 -7.07 -15.96
CA ILE A 425 6.25 -5.60 -15.90
C ILE A 425 6.88 -5.11 -14.58
N LEU A 426 6.44 -5.68 -13.46
CA LEU A 426 6.95 -5.33 -12.13
C LEU A 426 8.41 -5.75 -11.95
N GLY A 427 8.79 -6.92 -12.46
CA GLY A 427 10.18 -7.38 -12.44
C GLY A 427 11.08 -6.42 -13.20
N CYS A 428 10.65 -5.93 -14.35
CA CYS A 428 11.41 -4.95 -15.13
C CYS A 428 11.62 -3.63 -14.37
N GLY A 429 10.56 -3.11 -13.73
CA GLY A 429 10.66 -1.93 -12.87
C GLY A 429 11.61 -2.16 -11.68
N THR A 430 11.56 -3.34 -11.07
CA THR A 430 12.42 -3.71 -9.94
C THR A 430 13.90 -3.74 -10.35
N VAL A 431 14.23 -4.36 -11.49
CA VAL A 431 15.61 -4.39 -12.02
C VAL A 431 16.12 -2.98 -12.30
N GLY A 432 15.33 -2.13 -12.98
CA GLY A 432 15.70 -0.74 -13.22
C GLY A 432 15.97 0.02 -11.91
N ALA A 433 15.12 -0.14 -10.90
CA ALA A 433 15.29 0.49 -9.59
C ALA A 433 16.56 0.06 -8.87
N LEU A 434 16.92 -1.23 -8.96
CA LEU A 434 18.13 -1.74 -8.31
C LEU A 434 19.42 -1.22 -8.98
N VAL A 435 19.37 -0.89 -10.28
CA VAL A 435 20.53 -0.40 -11.05
C VAL A 435 20.72 1.11 -10.93
N ALA A 436 19.63 1.90 -10.90
CA ALA A 436 19.74 3.37 -10.93
C ALA A 436 18.85 4.08 -9.90
N GLY A 437 18.34 3.36 -8.91
CA GLY A 437 17.47 3.92 -7.90
C GLY A 437 16.18 4.48 -8.52
N PRO A 438 15.66 5.61 -8.01
CA PRO A 438 14.42 6.22 -8.50
C PRO A 438 14.40 6.49 -10.02
N MET A 439 15.57 6.80 -10.59
CA MET A 439 15.70 7.11 -12.03
C MET A 439 15.49 5.87 -12.90
N GLY A 440 15.99 4.71 -12.46
CA GLY A 440 15.77 3.44 -13.16
C GLY A 440 14.36 2.90 -12.96
N PHE A 441 13.65 3.33 -11.91
CA PHE A 441 12.23 3.08 -11.73
C PHE A 441 11.33 4.01 -12.55
N GLY A 442 11.85 4.97 -13.32
CA GLY A 442 11.03 5.86 -14.15
C GLY A 442 10.13 5.12 -15.14
N ALA A 443 10.53 3.92 -15.57
CA ALA A 443 9.65 3.00 -16.29
C ALA A 443 8.63 2.34 -15.34
N GLY A 444 9.07 1.82 -14.18
CA GLY A 444 8.24 1.19 -13.13
C GLY A 444 7.13 2.06 -12.52
N ALA A 445 7.38 3.36 -12.24
CA ALA A 445 6.41 4.29 -11.68
C ALA A 445 5.30 4.63 -12.69
N PHE A 446 5.67 4.74 -13.97
CA PHE A 446 4.72 4.85 -15.08
C PHE A 446 3.84 3.58 -15.14
N PHE A 447 4.42 2.38 -14.98
CA PHE A 447 3.67 1.12 -14.90
C PHE A 447 2.78 0.99 -13.67
N GLY A 448 3.19 1.53 -12.53
CA GLY A 448 2.31 1.67 -11.37
C GLY A 448 1.06 2.45 -11.72
N GLN A 449 1.19 3.57 -12.46
CA GLN A 449 0.02 4.32 -12.94
C GLN A 449 -0.80 3.57 -14.00
N LEU A 450 -0.14 2.76 -14.83
CA LEU A 450 -0.74 1.96 -15.92
C LEU A 450 -1.54 0.75 -15.39
N VAL A 451 -1.08 0.11 -14.32
CA VAL A 451 -1.77 -1.00 -13.64
C VAL A 451 -2.87 -0.48 -12.70
N VAL A 452 -2.68 0.70 -12.09
CA VAL A 452 -3.62 1.27 -11.10
C VAL A 452 -4.75 2.06 -11.75
N ARG A 453 -4.54 2.65 -12.93
CA ARG A 453 -5.61 3.27 -13.71
C ARG A 453 -6.10 2.26 -14.74
N HIS A 454 -7.40 1.97 -14.74
CA HIS A 454 -8.12 1.57 -15.95
C HIS A 454 -8.15 2.76 -16.95
N ALA A 455 -6.98 3.28 -17.32
CA ALA A 455 -6.87 4.22 -18.40
C ALA A 455 -7.34 3.50 -19.65
N LYS A 456 -8.26 4.11 -20.40
CA LYS A 456 -8.60 3.61 -21.73
C LYS A 456 -7.28 3.46 -22.48
N PRO A 457 -7.03 2.34 -23.18
CA PRO A 457 -5.71 2.09 -23.78
C PRO A 457 -5.21 3.22 -24.70
N GLY A 458 -6.11 4.02 -25.29
CA GLY A 458 -5.74 5.25 -26.01
C GLY A 458 -5.05 6.31 -25.12
N THR A 459 -5.53 6.53 -23.89
CA THR A 459 -4.91 7.45 -22.92
C THR A 459 -3.55 6.96 -22.42
N VAL A 460 -3.30 5.65 -22.50
CA VAL A 460 -1.99 5.06 -22.22
C VAL A 460 -1.02 5.38 -23.35
N GLY A 461 -1.44 5.16 -24.61
CA GLY A 461 -0.64 5.52 -25.79
C GLY A 461 -0.27 7.00 -25.83
N ASP A 462 -1.23 7.89 -25.56
CA ASP A 462 -0.99 9.34 -25.57
C ASP A 462 0.06 9.78 -24.55
N LYS A 463 0.01 9.24 -23.33
CA LYS A 463 1.00 9.55 -22.28
C LYS A 463 2.35 8.90 -22.51
N LEU A 464 2.38 7.72 -23.12
CA LEU A 464 3.63 7.06 -23.47
C LEU A 464 4.34 7.83 -24.58
N LYS A 465 3.58 8.31 -25.57
CA LYS A 465 4.05 9.18 -26.63
C LYS A 465 4.60 10.50 -26.09
N GLU A 466 3.91 11.13 -25.14
CA GLU A 466 4.39 12.33 -24.45
C GLU A 466 5.76 12.09 -23.76
N VAL A 467 5.91 10.97 -23.04
CA VAL A 467 7.19 10.61 -22.38
C VAL A 467 8.30 10.24 -23.38
N LEU A 468 7.95 9.64 -24.52
CA LEU A 468 8.89 9.31 -25.59
C LEU A 468 9.35 10.56 -26.35
N GLU A 469 8.44 11.51 -26.61
CA GLU A 469 8.74 12.81 -27.20
C GLU A 469 9.64 13.64 -26.26
N GLU A 470 9.35 13.67 -24.96
CA GLU A 470 10.22 14.29 -23.94
C GLU A 470 11.61 13.65 -23.86
N ALA A 471 11.73 12.33 -24.11
CA ALA A 471 13.00 11.61 -24.12
C ALA A 471 13.79 11.78 -25.44
N GLN A 472 13.12 12.10 -26.54
CA GLN A 472 13.75 12.35 -27.85
C GLN A 472 14.20 13.80 -28.02
N ASP A 473 13.56 14.75 -27.33
CA ASP A 473 13.92 16.17 -27.32
C ASP A 473 15.09 16.51 -26.36
N GLU A 474 15.69 15.53 -25.68
CA GLU A 474 16.93 15.76 -24.92
C GLU A 474 18.12 15.99 -25.88
N PRO A 475 18.82 17.14 -25.78
CA PRO A 475 19.93 17.45 -26.69
C PRO A 475 21.07 16.44 -26.53
N GLN A 476 21.47 15.84 -27.65
CA GLN A 476 22.66 15.00 -27.75
C GLN A 476 23.92 15.89 -27.78
N ASP A 477 24.39 16.29 -26.60
CA ASP A 477 25.71 16.93 -26.40
C ASP A 477 26.75 15.95 -25.84
#